data_AF-A0A431NMW6-F1
#
_entry.id   AF-A0A431NMW6-F1
#
_cell.length_a   1.000
_cell.length_b   1.000
_cell.length_c   1.000
_cell.angle_alpha   90.00
_cell.angle_beta   90.00
_cell.angle_gamma   90.00
#
_symmetry.space_group_name_H-M   'P 1'
#
loop_
_entity.id
_entity.type
_entity.pdbx_description
1 polymer ?
#
loop_
_entity_poly.entity_id
_entity_poly.type
_entity_poly.pdbx_seq_one_letter_code
_entity_poly.pdbx_strand_id
1 'polypeptide(L)'
;MLKPILGAACLLAAAADAALAEQGGPGAFKVVNVSANDVLNIRSGPSVDHSIVAELQPDSRGIVVTGSCRAQWCPVQHEIGSGWVNRRFIAREGLKLASLPSARNDAFAPERPSRSGNTSGQSPAETAFNFFLTQGWSEHQAAGIVGNLQVECGPAFTCSNGSGGIAQWRGDRVTRFRQIFGYPFSSASLQDQLAYIQWELTHPDSPWKDSGYILRNARDEVSAASLFDQHYERSAGTSRGQRISNARAILKKYGGRPAS
;
A
#
# COMPACT_ATOMS: atom_id res chain seq x y z
N MET A 1 36.45 -81.78 -12.93
CA MET A 1 35.45 -82.19 -11.92
C MET A 1 34.53 -81.02 -11.69
N LEU A 2 33.26 -81.17 -12.07
CA LEU A 2 32.17 -80.24 -11.76
C LEU A 2 31.52 -80.72 -10.46
N LYS A 3 31.18 -79.83 -9.52
CA LYS A 3 29.90 -79.80 -8.77
C LYS A 3 29.91 -78.69 -7.68
N PRO A 4 28.72 -78.18 -7.29
CA PRO A 4 28.46 -76.75 -7.41
C PRO A 4 27.60 -76.18 -6.24
N ILE A 5 27.07 -74.97 -6.46
CA ILE A 5 25.69 -74.52 -6.13
C ILE A 5 25.38 -73.91 -4.72
N LEU A 6 24.92 -72.66 -4.85
CA LEU A 6 23.83 -71.93 -4.18
C LEU A 6 23.93 -71.34 -2.76
N GLY A 7 23.43 -70.10 -2.72
CA GLY A 7 22.71 -69.48 -1.61
C GLY A 7 23.32 -68.14 -1.23
N ALA A 8 22.62 -67.03 -1.04
CA ALA A 8 21.24 -66.63 -1.23
C ALA A 8 21.24 -65.09 -1.12
N ALA A 9 20.27 -64.44 -1.74
CA ALA A 9 20.13 -62.99 -1.79
C ALA A 9 19.90 -62.35 -0.40
N CYS A 10 20.45 -61.14 -0.19
CA CYS A 10 19.84 -60.15 0.69
C CYS A 10 20.13 -58.75 0.14
N LEU A 11 19.09 -58.09 -0.36
CA LEU A 11 19.05 -56.65 -0.63
C LEU A 11 19.29 -55.90 0.68
N LEU A 12 20.04 -54.80 0.64
CA LEU A 12 19.64 -53.52 1.25
C LEU A 12 20.66 -52.41 0.92
N ALA A 13 20.14 -51.46 0.13
CA ALA A 13 20.38 -50.02 0.14
C ALA A 13 21.84 -49.50 0.20
N ALA A 14 22.29 -49.03 -0.96
CA ALA A 14 23.15 -47.85 -1.00
C ALA A 14 22.36 -46.67 -0.41
N ALA A 15 22.70 -46.22 0.80
CA ALA A 15 22.45 -44.84 1.18
C ALA A 15 23.61 -44.03 0.58
N ALA A 16 23.47 -43.66 -0.70
CA ALA A 16 24.15 -42.47 -1.17
C ALA A 16 23.50 -41.32 -0.39
N ASP A 17 24.26 -40.70 0.52
CA ASP A 17 23.90 -39.43 1.11
C ASP A 17 23.59 -38.46 -0.04
N ALA A 18 22.31 -38.25 -0.29
CA ALA A 18 21.84 -37.22 -1.17
C ALA A 18 22.11 -35.88 -0.48
N ALA A 19 23.30 -35.35 -0.73
CA ALA A 19 23.51 -33.92 -0.75
C ALA A 19 22.59 -33.34 -1.85
N LEU A 20 21.43 -32.84 -1.43
CA LEU A 20 20.62 -31.84 -2.11
C LEU A 20 20.59 -30.67 -1.10
N ALA A 21 21.31 -29.55 -1.25
CA ALA A 21 21.09 -28.53 -2.28
C ALA A 21 19.56 -28.38 -2.52
N GLU A 22 18.86 -27.40 -1.95
CA GLU A 22 18.90 -26.02 -2.41
C GLU A 22 17.81 -25.20 -1.68
N GLN A 23 18.16 -23.95 -1.33
CA GLN A 23 17.34 -22.73 -1.41
C GLN A 23 15.94 -22.70 -0.77
N GLY A 24 15.64 -21.61 -0.06
CA GLY A 24 14.29 -21.25 0.34
C GLY A 24 13.31 -21.40 -0.84
N GLY A 25 12.38 -22.33 -0.72
CA GLY A 25 11.35 -22.57 -1.74
C GLY A 25 10.58 -21.29 -2.07
N PRO A 26 10.01 -21.20 -3.29
CA PRO A 26 9.42 -19.97 -3.81
C PRO A 26 8.39 -19.43 -2.83
N GLY A 27 8.62 -18.18 -2.38
CA GLY A 27 7.96 -17.58 -1.22
C GLY A 27 6.51 -17.99 -1.05
N ALA A 28 6.28 -18.83 -0.02
CA ALA A 28 4.96 -19.15 0.49
C ALA A 28 4.24 -17.85 0.82
N PHE A 29 2.92 -17.82 0.66
CA PHE A 29 2.10 -16.69 1.05
C PHE A 29 1.27 -17.06 2.28
N LYS A 30 0.88 -16.06 3.06
CA LYS A 30 -0.13 -16.18 4.11
C LYS A 30 -1.36 -15.35 3.80
N VAL A 31 -2.50 -15.70 4.40
CA VAL A 31 -3.72 -14.89 4.38
C VAL A 31 -3.48 -13.59 5.13
N VAL A 32 -3.89 -12.48 4.52
CA VAL A 32 -3.87 -11.13 5.09
C VAL A 32 -5.17 -10.42 4.76
N ASN A 33 -5.50 -9.35 5.47
CA ASN A 33 -6.65 -8.48 5.17
C ASN A 33 -8.03 -9.18 5.21
N VAL A 34 -8.14 -10.27 5.97
CA VAL A 34 -9.40 -10.95 6.29
C VAL A 34 -9.66 -10.76 7.78
N SER A 35 -10.88 -10.36 8.15
CA SER A 35 -11.28 -10.15 9.55
C SER A 35 -11.24 -11.46 10.34
N ALA A 36 -11.04 -11.39 11.66
CA ALA A 36 -10.95 -12.57 12.53
C ALA A 36 -12.21 -13.48 12.52
N ASN A 37 -13.34 -12.98 12.02
CA ASN A 37 -14.62 -13.67 11.91
C ASN A 37 -15.04 -13.96 10.45
N ASP A 38 -14.08 -13.93 9.52
CA ASP A 38 -14.30 -14.12 8.09
C ASP A 38 -13.22 -15.06 7.50
N VAL A 39 -13.36 -15.46 6.23
CA VAL A 39 -12.46 -16.40 5.55
C VAL A 39 -12.05 -15.90 4.16
N LEU A 40 -10.86 -16.29 3.71
CA LEU A 40 -10.47 -16.17 2.30
C LEU A 40 -10.95 -17.39 1.52
N ASN A 41 -11.87 -17.16 0.60
CA ASN A 41 -12.35 -18.18 -0.33
C ASN A 41 -11.32 -18.53 -1.40
N ILE A 42 -10.98 -19.82 -1.53
CA ILE A 42 -10.37 -20.40 -2.72
C ILE A 42 -11.51 -20.77 -3.68
N ARG A 43 -11.46 -20.27 -4.91
CA ARG A 43 -12.53 -20.44 -5.92
C ARG A 43 -12.09 -21.28 -7.10
N SER A 44 -13.04 -21.92 -7.79
CA SER A 44 -12.78 -22.75 -8.98
C SER A 44 -12.30 -21.97 -10.21
N GLY A 45 -12.42 -20.63 -10.21
CA GLY A 45 -11.97 -19.76 -11.29
C GLY A 45 -11.71 -18.31 -10.84
N PRO A 46 -11.15 -17.46 -11.71
CA PRO A 46 -10.63 -16.13 -11.39
C PRO A 46 -11.73 -15.05 -11.29
N SER A 47 -12.80 -15.30 -10.53
CA SER A 47 -13.86 -14.33 -10.22
C SER A 47 -14.61 -14.72 -8.95
N VAL A 48 -15.35 -13.77 -8.37
CA VAL A 48 -16.32 -14.01 -7.29
C VAL A 48 -17.51 -14.87 -7.72
N ASP A 49 -17.75 -15.01 -9.02
CA ASP A 49 -18.88 -15.79 -9.57
C ASP A 49 -18.60 -17.29 -9.65
N HIS A 50 -17.34 -17.70 -9.48
CA HIS A 50 -16.96 -19.11 -9.46
C HIS A 50 -17.22 -19.73 -8.08
N SER A 51 -17.57 -21.03 -8.09
CA SER A 51 -17.83 -21.80 -6.87
C SER A 51 -16.64 -21.78 -5.90
N ILE A 52 -16.94 -21.76 -4.60
CA ILE A 52 -15.95 -21.89 -3.52
C ILE A 52 -15.58 -23.36 -3.41
N VAL A 53 -14.27 -23.66 -3.38
CA VAL A 53 -13.73 -25.02 -3.28
C VAL A 53 -13.02 -25.27 -1.95
N ALA A 54 -12.60 -24.21 -1.26
CA ALA A 54 -12.08 -24.24 0.12
C ALA A 54 -12.07 -22.83 0.74
N GLU A 55 -11.91 -22.77 2.07
CA GLU A 55 -11.90 -21.54 2.86
C GLU A 55 -10.67 -21.50 3.75
N LEU A 56 -9.88 -20.44 3.66
CA LEU A 56 -8.68 -20.21 4.46
C LEU A 56 -8.98 -19.24 5.61
N GLN A 57 -8.53 -19.58 6.81
CA GLN A 57 -8.66 -18.70 7.97
C GLN A 57 -7.72 -17.49 7.85
N PRO A 58 -7.99 -16.41 8.59
CA PRO A 58 -7.04 -15.33 8.77
C PRO A 58 -5.69 -15.88 9.24
N ASP A 59 -4.60 -15.32 8.71
CA ASP A 59 -3.22 -15.77 8.96
C ASP A 59 -2.87 -17.21 8.56
N SER A 60 -3.73 -17.98 7.87
CA SER A 60 -3.36 -19.28 7.28
C SER A 60 -2.14 -19.11 6.36
N ARG A 61 -1.15 -19.99 6.49
CA ARG A 61 0.17 -19.91 5.83
C ARG A 61 0.35 -21.01 4.80
N GLY A 62 1.45 -21.00 4.05
CA GLY A 62 1.76 -22.10 3.14
C GLY A 62 0.98 -22.07 1.82
N ILE A 63 0.45 -20.90 1.43
CA ILE A 63 -0.22 -20.71 0.15
C ILE A 63 0.84 -20.56 -0.94
N VAL A 64 0.84 -21.42 -1.94
CA VAL A 64 1.79 -21.36 -3.06
C VAL A 64 1.08 -20.83 -4.29
N VAL A 65 1.55 -19.70 -4.85
CA VAL A 65 1.06 -19.21 -6.16
C VAL A 65 1.67 -20.06 -7.27
N THR A 66 0.84 -20.76 -8.03
CA THR A 66 1.27 -21.81 -8.99
C THR A 66 1.41 -21.32 -10.44
N GLY A 67 1.08 -20.07 -10.72
CA GLY A 67 1.15 -19.50 -12.06
C GLY A 67 0.82 -18.01 -12.12
N SER A 68 0.73 -17.47 -13.35
CA SER A 68 0.43 -16.05 -13.57
C SER A 68 -0.99 -15.69 -13.11
N CYS A 69 -1.10 -14.62 -12.33
CA CYS A 69 -2.39 -14.10 -11.92
C CYS A 69 -3.15 -13.49 -13.11
N ARG A 70 -4.48 -13.62 -13.10
CA ARG A 70 -5.40 -12.99 -14.04
C ARG A 70 -6.09 -11.84 -13.34
N ALA A 71 -5.74 -10.61 -13.73
CA ALA A 71 -6.12 -9.40 -13.00
C ALA A 71 -5.78 -9.53 -11.49
N GLN A 72 -6.80 -9.56 -10.62
CA GLN A 72 -6.62 -9.69 -9.17
C GLN A 72 -6.61 -11.13 -8.67
N TRP A 73 -6.79 -12.13 -9.52
CA TRP A 73 -6.93 -13.54 -9.10
C TRP A 73 -5.67 -14.32 -9.40
N CYS A 74 -5.07 -14.92 -8.38
CA CYS A 74 -3.89 -15.76 -8.53
C CYS A 74 -4.25 -17.24 -8.38
N PRO A 75 -3.77 -18.11 -9.28
CA PRO A 75 -3.92 -19.55 -9.08
C PRO A 75 -3.01 -19.96 -7.92
N VAL A 76 -3.56 -20.72 -6.97
CA VAL A 76 -2.87 -21.13 -5.76
C VAL A 76 -3.07 -22.61 -5.44
N GLN A 77 -2.11 -23.16 -4.70
CA GLN A 77 -2.16 -24.45 -4.03
C GLN A 77 -2.01 -24.25 -2.52
N HIS A 78 -2.83 -24.95 -1.74
CA HIS A 78 -2.72 -25.06 -0.29
C HIS A 78 -2.98 -26.52 0.13
N GLU A 79 -2.68 -26.89 1.38
CA GLU A 79 -2.96 -28.24 1.92
C GLU A 79 -4.45 -28.62 1.86
N ILE A 80 -5.35 -27.64 1.98
CA ILE A 80 -6.81 -27.85 1.99
C ILE A 80 -7.47 -27.78 0.61
N GLY A 81 -6.70 -27.47 -0.45
CA GLY A 81 -7.25 -27.39 -1.81
C GLY A 81 -6.47 -26.48 -2.76
N SER A 82 -6.88 -26.51 -4.03
CA SER A 82 -6.28 -25.75 -5.13
C SER A 82 -7.37 -24.93 -5.85
N GLY A 83 -7.02 -23.74 -6.34
CA GLY A 83 -7.95 -22.90 -7.07
C GLY A 83 -7.43 -21.48 -7.24
N TRP A 84 -8.30 -20.50 -7.14
CA TRP A 84 -7.99 -19.08 -7.34
C TRP A 84 -8.36 -18.28 -6.11
N VAL A 85 -7.43 -17.44 -5.64
CA VAL A 85 -7.68 -16.47 -4.57
C VAL A 85 -7.44 -15.07 -5.07
N ASN A 86 -8.12 -14.08 -4.48
CA ASN A 86 -7.85 -12.70 -4.78
C ASN A 86 -6.54 -12.27 -4.09
N ARG A 87 -5.57 -11.79 -4.88
CA ARG A 87 -4.21 -11.43 -4.47
C ARG A 87 -4.14 -10.39 -3.36
N ARG A 88 -5.22 -9.63 -3.14
CA ARG A 88 -5.34 -8.66 -2.05
C ARG A 88 -5.29 -9.33 -0.67
N PHE A 89 -5.66 -10.61 -0.58
CA PHE A 89 -5.78 -11.35 0.66
C PHE A 89 -4.63 -12.32 0.91
N ILE A 90 -3.58 -12.29 0.09
CA ILE A 90 -2.38 -13.11 0.30
C ILE A 90 -1.11 -12.25 0.25
N ALA A 91 -0.15 -12.51 1.15
CA ALA A 91 1.14 -11.80 1.19
C ALA A 91 2.30 -12.79 1.29
N ARG A 92 3.40 -12.54 0.56
CA ARG A 92 4.61 -13.39 0.61
C ARG A 92 5.20 -13.40 2.01
N GLU A 93 5.44 -14.60 2.49
CA GLU A 93 6.24 -14.91 3.66
C GLU A 93 7.71 -14.95 3.26
N GLY A 94 8.57 -14.32 4.06
CA GLY A 94 10.01 -14.55 3.96
C GLY A 94 10.85 -13.60 3.10
N LEU A 95 10.39 -12.38 2.77
CA LEU A 95 11.37 -11.32 2.44
C LEU A 95 12.06 -10.84 3.74
N LYS A 96 13.02 -11.64 4.21
CA LYS A 96 14.13 -11.16 5.05
C LYS A 96 15.12 -10.48 4.11
N LEU A 97 15.06 -9.16 4.00
CA LEU A 97 16.18 -8.40 3.44
C LEU A 97 17.31 -8.39 4.47
N ALA A 98 18.45 -8.95 4.08
CA ALA A 98 19.66 -8.96 4.88
C ALA A 98 20.13 -7.52 5.17
N SER A 99 20.32 -7.23 6.46
CA SER A 99 21.33 -6.35 7.07
C SER A 99 21.72 -5.06 6.33
N LEU A 100 21.07 -3.95 6.68
CA LEU A 100 21.73 -2.64 6.80
C LEU A 100 21.89 -2.31 8.31
N PRO A 101 22.96 -1.60 8.72
CA PRO A 101 23.25 -1.41 10.14
C PRO A 101 22.13 -0.61 10.80
N SER A 102 21.74 -1.09 11.98
CA SER A 102 20.79 -0.46 12.88
C SER A 102 21.20 0.97 13.20
N ALA A 103 20.44 1.94 12.69
CA ALA A 103 20.40 3.29 13.21
C ALA A 103 19.02 3.52 13.83
N ARG A 104 18.97 3.20 15.12
CA ARG A 104 17.99 3.55 16.17
C ARG A 104 16.53 3.15 15.96
N ASN A 105 16.17 2.19 16.80
CA ASN A 105 14.83 2.10 17.37
C ASN A 105 14.45 3.44 18.01
N ASP A 106 13.51 4.15 17.38
CA ASP A 106 12.42 4.81 18.09
C ASP A 106 11.14 4.52 17.29
N ALA A 107 10.13 4.08 18.02
CA ALA A 107 8.97 3.38 17.51
C ALA A 107 8.04 4.28 16.69
N PHE A 108 7.48 3.71 15.62
CA PHE A 108 6.35 4.22 14.85
C PHE A 108 5.05 4.19 15.69
N ALA A 109 5.00 5.02 16.72
CA ALA A 109 3.80 5.81 16.98
C ALA A 109 4.10 7.17 16.36
N PRO A 110 3.16 7.83 15.65
CA PRO A 110 3.37 9.22 15.33
C PRO A 110 3.39 9.99 16.65
N GLU A 111 4.57 10.30 17.17
CA GLU A 111 4.69 11.41 18.10
C GLU A 111 4.04 12.62 17.43
N ARG A 112 3.13 13.29 18.14
CA ARG A 112 2.52 14.53 17.66
C ARG A 112 3.64 15.40 17.10
N PRO A 113 3.56 15.89 15.85
CA PRO A 113 4.48 16.91 15.39
C PRO A 113 4.44 18.03 16.41
N SER A 114 5.57 18.27 17.09
CA SER A 114 5.69 19.42 17.98
C SER A 114 5.24 20.65 17.20
N ARG A 115 4.41 21.50 17.82
CA ARG A 115 3.83 22.75 17.27
C ARG A 115 4.83 23.74 16.63
N SER A 116 6.11 23.39 16.55
CA SER A 116 7.21 24.18 16.02
C SER A 116 7.53 23.79 14.58
N GLY A 117 6.61 24.09 13.67
CA GLY A 117 6.83 24.04 12.23
C GLY A 117 6.26 25.25 11.50
N ASN A 118 5.78 26.25 12.26
CA ASN A 118 5.42 27.54 11.70
C ASN A 118 6.71 28.30 11.39
N THR A 119 7.26 28.08 10.20
CA THR A 119 7.97 29.12 9.46
C THR A 119 7.01 30.30 9.33
N SER A 120 7.14 31.25 10.24
CA SER A 120 6.33 32.47 10.31
C SER A 120 6.25 33.13 8.93
N GLY A 121 5.07 33.09 8.30
CA GLY A 121 4.79 33.78 7.03
C GLY A 121 4.37 32.89 5.85
N GLN A 122 4.49 31.55 5.92
CA GLN A 122 4.07 30.67 4.82
C GLN A 122 2.55 30.49 4.78
N SER A 123 2.00 30.44 3.57
CA SER A 123 0.57 30.12 3.37
C SER A 123 0.31 28.62 3.59
N PRO A 124 -0.91 28.20 4.00
CA PRO A 124 -1.24 26.77 4.12
C PRO A 124 -0.96 25.93 2.88
N ALA A 125 -1.17 26.50 1.69
CA ALA A 125 -0.87 25.84 0.42
C ALA A 125 0.65 25.68 0.17
N GLU A 126 1.45 26.65 0.63
CA GLU A 126 2.92 26.54 0.58
C GLU A 126 3.42 25.50 1.59
N THR A 127 2.87 25.49 2.80
CA THR A 127 3.14 24.44 3.80
C THR A 127 2.84 23.05 3.25
N ALA A 128 1.70 22.86 2.58
CA ALA A 128 1.33 21.59 1.98
C ALA A 128 2.25 21.19 0.83
N PHE A 129 2.61 22.15 -0.04
CA PHE A 129 3.53 21.91 -1.15
C PHE A 129 4.90 21.44 -0.62
N ASN A 130 5.49 22.20 0.30
CA ASN A 130 6.78 21.89 0.91
C ASN A 130 6.73 20.55 1.66
N PHE A 131 5.63 20.29 2.39
CA PHE A 131 5.44 19.00 3.05
C PHE A 131 5.59 17.84 2.05
N PHE A 132 4.86 17.84 0.93
CA PHE A 132 4.97 16.73 -0.03
C PHE A 132 6.35 16.66 -0.70
N LEU A 133 7.06 17.78 -0.89
CA LEU A 133 8.47 17.73 -1.32
C LEU A 133 9.34 16.98 -0.31
N THR A 134 9.21 17.29 0.99
CA THR A 134 9.97 16.58 2.05
C THR A 134 9.63 15.09 2.13
N GLN A 135 8.44 14.70 1.70
CA GLN A 135 8.00 13.29 1.64
C GLN A 135 8.45 12.57 0.34
N GLY A 136 9.24 13.22 -0.52
CA GLY A 136 9.78 12.62 -1.74
C GLY A 136 8.82 12.60 -2.93
N TRP A 137 7.86 13.53 -2.99
CA TRP A 137 7.12 13.84 -4.20
C TRP A 137 7.88 14.88 -5.03
N SER A 138 7.80 14.80 -6.35
CA SER A 138 8.33 15.86 -7.21
C SER A 138 7.49 17.14 -7.10
N GLU A 139 8.03 18.27 -7.56
CA GLU A 139 7.31 19.55 -7.56
C GLU A 139 5.98 19.47 -8.31
N HIS A 140 5.94 18.85 -9.49
CA HIS A 140 4.72 18.70 -10.26
C HIS A 140 3.70 17.77 -9.60
N GLN A 141 4.16 16.73 -8.89
CA GLN A 141 3.29 15.83 -8.11
C GLN A 141 2.71 16.55 -6.90
N ALA A 142 3.55 17.24 -6.12
CA ALA A 142 3.13 18.06 -4.98
C ALA A 142 2.13 19.14 -5.41
N ALA A 143 2.39 19.81 -6.54
CA ALA A 143 1.48 20.79 -7.11
C ALA A 143 0.12 20.18 -7.51
N GLY A 144 0.14 18.97 -8.11
CA GLY A 144 -1.07 18.22 -8.43
C GLY A 144 -1.91 17.87 -7.21
N ILE A 145 -1.27 17.43 -6.11
CA ILE A 145 -1.93 17.14 -4.83
C ILE A 145 -2.55 18.43 -4.27
N VAL A 146 -1.75 19.48 -4.08
CA VAL A 146 -2.22 20.74 -3.46
C VAL A 146 -3.32 21.40 -4.30
N GLY A 147 -3.21 21.38 -5.62
CA GLY A 147 -4.22 21.95 -6.50
C GLY A 147 -5.60 21.27 -6.39
N ASN A 148 -5.60 19.97 -6.11
CA ASN A 148 -6.82 19.22 -5.79
C ASN A 148 -7.40 19.62 -4.44
N LEU A 149 -6.57 19.66 -3.39
CA LEU A 149 -7.00 20.07 -2.05
C LEU A 149 -7.56 21.50 -2.03
N GLN A 150 -7.06 22.39 -2.89
CA GLN A 150 -7.62 23.75 -3.04
C GLN A 150 -9.03 23.76 -3.63
N VAL A 151 -9.43 22.75 -4.41
CA VAL A 151 -10.83 22.59 -4.83
C VAL A 151 -11.69 22.10 -3.68
N GLU A 152 -11.17 21.17 -2.86
CA GLU A 152 -11.88 20.61 -1.70
C GLU A 152 -12.08 21.62 -0.56
N CYS A 153 -11.09 22.49 -0.35
CA CYS A 153 -10.95 23.27 0.89
C CYS A 153 -10.78 24.78 0.65
N GLY A 154 -10.83 25.20 -0.62
CA GLY A 154 -10.53 26.58 -1.04
C GLY A 154 -9.02 26.88 -1.07
N PRO A 155 -8.59 27.98 -1.71
CA PRO A 155 -7.17 28.28 -1.93
C PRO A 155 -6.37 28.55 -0.64
N ALA A 156 -7.05 28.94 0.44
CA ALA A 156 -6.46 29.23 1.76
C ALA A 156 -6.61 28.08 2.77
N PHE A 157 -7.16 26.93 2.36
CA PHE A 157 -7.41 25.77 3.21
C PHE A 157 -8.25 26.08 4.47
N THR A 158 -9.42 26.70 4.30
CA THR A 158 -10.28 27.17 5.40
C THR A 158 -11.41 26.20 5.76
N CYS A 159 -11.39 24.98 5.24
CA CYS A 159 -12.41 23.97 5.52
C CYS A 159 -12.34 23.47 6.97
N SER A 160 -13.50 23.10 7.51
CA SER A 160 -13.62 22.55 8.86
C SER A 160 -13.35 21.05 8.90
N ASN A 161 -12.72 20.58 9.97
CA ASN A 161 -12.59 19.14 10.27
C ASN A 161 -13.95 18.45 10.42
N GLY A 162 -15.00 19.17 10.87
CA GLY A 162 -16.37 18.66 10.93
C GLY A 162 -16.94 18.32 9.55
N SER A 163 -16.44 18.99 8.51
CA SER A 163 -16.72 18.68 7.10
C SER A 163 -15.59 17.85 6.49
N GLY A 164 -14.84 17.08 7.29
CA GLY A 164 -13.79 16.17 6.82
C GLY A 164 -12.51 16.81 6.31
N GLY A 165 -12.24 18.07 6.64
CA GLY A 165 -10.93 18.69 6.43
C GLY A 165 -10.50 18.82 4.97
N ILE A 166 -9.18 18.90 4.73
CA ILE A 166 -8.58 19.36 3.47
C ILE A 166 -8.84 18.45 2.27
N ALA A 167 -9.12 17.17 2.51
CA ALA A 167 -9.46 16.19 1.47
C ALA A 167 -10.90 15.65 1.61
N GLN A 168 -11.76 16.38 2.34
CA GLN A 168 -13.18 16.05 2.54
C GLN A 168 -13.42 14.58 2.94
N TRP A 169 -12.59 14.03 3.83
CA TRP A 169 -12.72 12.64 4.29
C TRP A 169 -14.09 12.36 4.92
N ARG A 170 -14.65 11.17 4.67
CA ARG A 170 -15.92 10.68 5.24
C ARG A 170 -15.80 9.21 5.62
N GLY A 171 -16.73 8.74 6.46
CA GLY A 171 -16.91 7.32 6.80
C GLY A 171 -15.63 6.64 7.28
N ASP A 172 -15.31 5.48 6.70
CA ASP A 172 -14.16 4.65 7.08
C ASP A 172 -12.82 5.39 7.03
N ARG A 173 -12.66 6.40 6.18
CA ARG A 173 -11.42 7.19 6.15
C ARG A 173 -11.27 8.06 7.40
N VAL A 174 -12.36 8.54 8.00
CA VAL A 174 -12.32 9.26 9.29
C VAL A 174 -12.05 8.29 10.44
N THR A 175 -12.68 7.12 10.43
CA THR A 175 -12.42 6.06 11.42
C THR A 175 -10.97 5.60 11.38
N ARG A 176 -10.42 5.41 10.17
CA ARG A 176 -9.03 4.98 9.96
C ARG A 176 -8.02 6.02 10.44
N PHE A 177 -8.29 7.31 10.26
CA PHE A 177 -7.45 8.36 10.85
C PHE A 177 -7.26 8.14 12.36
N ARG A 178 -8.36 7.91 13.09
CA ARG A 178 -8.30 7.67 14.54
C ARG A 178 -7.48 6.43 14.90
N GLN A 179 -7.57 5.37 14.09
CA GLN A 179 -6.80 4.13 14.32
C GLN A 179 -5.29 4.34 14.14
N ILE A 180 -4.89 5.15 13.16
CA ILE A 180 -3.47 5.39 12.84
C ILE A 180 -2.85 6.43 13.78
N PHE A 181 -3.58 7.53 14.03
CA PHE A 181 -3.06 8.68 14.77
C PHE A 181 -3.38 8.62 16.28
N GLY A 182 -4.30 7.74 16.70
CA GLY A 182 -4.64 7.54 18.11
C GLY A 182 -5.57 8.60 18.72
N TYR A 183 -6.07 9.57 17.93
CA TYR A 183 -7.01 10.59 18.40
C TYR A 183 -8.08 10.95 17.35
N PRO A 184 -9.20 11.58 17.74
CA PRO A 184 -10.28 11.92 16.81
C PRO A 184 -9.85 12.90 15.72
N PHE A 185 -10.29 12.66 14.48
CA PHE A 185 -10.03 13.54 13.33
C PHE A 185 -10.50 14.99 13.55
N SER A 186 -11.52 15.20 14.39
CA SER A 186 -11.99 16.55 14.74
C SER A 186 -10.89 17.44 15.34
N SER A 187 -9.86 16.84 15.95
CA SER A 187 -8.70 17.54 16.54
C SER A 187 -7.48 17.60 15.62
N ALA A 188 -7.57 17.10 14.38
CA ALA A 188 -6.45 17.04 13.45
C ALA A 188 -6.00 18.44 13.01
N SER A 189 -4.71 18.72 13.14
CA SER A 189 -4.09 19.92 12.55
C SER A 189 -3.95 19.77 11.03
N LEU A 190 -3.59 20.87 10.33
CA LEU A 190 -3.24 20.80 8.91
C LEU A 190 -2.10 19.79 8.66
N GLN A 191 -1.08 19.80 9.53
CA GLN A 191 0.07 18.90 9.42
C GLN A 191 -0.35 17.43 9.54
N ASP A 192 -1.27 17.11 10.45
CA ASP A 192 -1.76 15.74 10.64
C ASP A 192 -2.58 15.26 9.43
N GLN A 193 -3.36 16.17 8.84
CA GLN A 193 -4.12 15.87 7.63
C GLN A 193 -3.21 15.61 6.44
N LEU A 194 -2.15 16.41 6.26
CA LEU A 194 -1.14 16.18 5.23
C LEU A 194 -0.39 14.85 5.45
N ALA A 195 -0.01 14.56 6.70
CA ALA A 195 0.58 13.28 7.08
C ALA A 195 -0.37 12.10 6.81
N TYR A 196 -1.68 12.29 6.98
CA TYR A 196 -2.66 11.26 6.66
C TYR A 196 -2.77 11.01 5.15
N ILE A 197 -2.75 12.06 4.31
CA ILE A 197 -2.68 11.91 2.85
C ILE A 197 -1.41 11.13 2.47
N GLN A 198 -0.27 11.49 3.04
CA GLN A 198 1.00 10.79 2.80
C GLN A 198 0.90 9.31 3.16
N TRP A 199 0.36 8.99 4.35
CA TRP A 199 0.12 7.63 4.78
C TRP A 199 -0.82 6.91 3.81
N GLU A 200 -1.92 7.55 3.40
CA GLU A 200 -2.88 6.95 2.47
C GLU A 200 -2.23 6.64 1.11
N LEU A 201 -1.33 7.49 0.61
CA LEU A 201 -0.67 7.29 -0.67
C LEU A 201 0.50 6.30 -0.63
N THR A 202 1.14 6.08 0.52
CA THR A 202 2.43 5.37 0.55
C THR A 202 2.50 4.18 1.49
N HIS A 203 1.66 4.13 2.53
CA HIS A 203 1.74 3.05 3.50
C HIS A 203 1.30 1.73 2.88
N PRO A 204 2.05 0.61 3.06
CA PRO A 204 1.71 -0.68 2.46
C PRO A 204 0.34 -1.21 2.90
N ASP A 205 -0.12 -0.85 4.10
CA ASP A 205 -1.44 -1.24 4.60
C ASP A 205 -2.54 -0.24 4.25
N SER A 206 -2.20 0.90 3.63
CA SER A 206 -3.21 1.79 3.11
C SER A 206 -3.96 1.12 1.96
N PRO A 207 -5.29 1.15 1.94
CA PRO A 207 -6.03 0.72 0.76
C PRO A 207 -6.04 1.77 -0.37
N TRP A 208 -5.40 2.92 -0.17
CA TRP A 208 -5.26 4.04 -1.11
C TRP A 208 -3.85 4.13 -1.70
N LYS A 209 -2.94 3.21 -1.34
CA LYS A 209 -1.53 3.22 -1.79
C LYS A 209 -1.37 3.14 -3.31
N ASP A 210 -2.30 2.47 -3.99
CA ASP A 210 -2.29 2.35 -5.45
C ASP A 210 -2.47 3.72 -6.12
N SER A 211 -3.22 4.62 -5.49
CA SER A 211 -3.34 6.01 -5.94
C SER A 211 -1.99 6.73 -5.87
N GLY A 212 -1.16 6.42 -4.86
CA GLY A 212 0.21 6.93 -4.79
C GLY A 212 1.14 6.33 -5.83
N TYR A 213 1.08 5.02 -6.08
CA TYR A 213 1.84 4.38 -7.17
C TYR A 213 1.48 4.98 -8.53
N ILE A 214 0.20 5.21 -8.80
CA ILE A 214 -0.26 5.85 -10.03
C ILE A 214 0.23 7.29 -10.10
N LEU A 215 0.07 8.07 -9.02
CA LEU A 215 0.51 9.46 -8.97
C LEU A 215 2.02 9.62 -9.20
N ARG A 216 2.84 8.68 -8.72
CA ARG A 216 4.30 8.68 -8.97
C ARG A 216 4.67 8.58 -10.45
N ASN A 217 3.76 8.12 -11.31
CA ASN A 217 3.95 8.07 -12.76
C ASN A 217 3.58 9.39 -13.47
N ALA A 218 3.04 10.38 -12.77
CA ALA A 218 2.74 11.70 -13.34
C ALA A 218 4.02 12.37 -13.86
N ARG A 219 3.93 12.94 -15.06
CA ARG A 219 5.06 13.56 -15.76
C ARG A 219 5.06 15.09 -15.68
N ASP A 220 3.92 15.66 -15.32
CA ASP A 220 3.67 17.09 -15.20
C ASP A 220 2.53 17.35 -14.19
N GLU A 221 2.28 18.61 -13.88
CA GLU A 221 1.27 19.02 -12.90
C GLU A 221 -0.17 18.77 -13.39
N VAL A 222 -0.36 18.72 -14.71
CA VAL A 222 -1.64 18.42 -15.36
C VAL A 222 -2.04 16.97 -15.12
N SER A 223 -1.13 16.04 -15.43
CA SER A 223 -1.28 14.60 -15.19
C SER A 223 -1.34 14.31 -13.70
N ALA A 224 -0.53 14.97 -12.88
CA ALA A 224 -0.57 14.80 -11.42
C ALA A 224 -1.95 15.20 -10.84
N ALA A 225 -2.46 16.39 -11.21
CA ALA A 225 -3.78 16.84 -10.75
C ALA A 225 -4.89 15.91 -11.22
N SER A 226 -4.82 15.43 -12.46
CA SER A 226 -5.82 14.52 -13.04
C SER A 226 -5.80 13.12 -12.42
N LEU A 227 -4.62 12.57 -12.14
CA LEU A 227 -4.45 11.25 -11.54
C LEU A 227 -4.84 11.26 -10.06
N PHE A 228 -4.48 12.31 -9.32
CA PHE A 228 -4.92 12.46 -7.93
C PHE A 228 -6.45 12.57 -7.84
N ASP A 229 -7.07 13.38 -8.70
CA ASP A 229 -8.53 13.49 -8.77
C ASP A 229 -9.21 12.15 -9.07
N GLN A 230 -8.73 11.40 -10.05
CA GLN A 230 -9.34 10.14 -10.49
C GLN A 230 -9.14 8.99 -9.50
N HIS A 231 -7.95 8.89 -8.90
CA HIS A 231 -7.59 7.71 -8.12
C HIS A 231 -7.62 7.93 -6.61
N TYR A 232 -7.36 9.14 -6.14
CA TYR A 232 -7.37 9.47 -4.71
C TYR A 232 -8.69 10.11 -4.29
N GLU A 233 -9.09 11.24 -4.88
CA GLU A 233 -10.37 11.91 -4.55
C GLU A 233 -11.58 11.15 -5.11
N ARG A 234 -11.42 10.50 -6.27
CA ARG A 234 -12.46 9.75 -7.00
C ARG A 234 -13.71 10.60 -7.26
N SER A 235 -13.50 11.86 -7.66
CA SER A 235 -14.62 12.77 -7.98
C SER A 235 -15.26 12.46 -9.34
N ALA A 236 -16.44 13.03 -9.60
CA ALA A 236 -17.10 12.97 -10.91
C ALA A 236 -16.32 13.69 -12.03
N GLY A 237 -15.24 14.42 -11.70
CA GLY A 237 -14.37 15.10 -12.67
C GLY A 237 -14.85 16.46 -13.16
N THR A 238 -16.02 16.93 -12.71
CA THR A 238 -16.60 18.23 -13.09
C THR A 238 -15.68 19.42 -12.78
N SER A 239 -14.84 19.31 -11.75
CA SER A 239 -13.88 20.35 -11.36
C SER A 239 -12.45 20.10 -11.87
N ARG A 240 -12.21 19.13 -12.76
CA ARG A 240 -10.85 18.75 -13.20
C ARG A 240 -10.07 19.90 -13.84
N GLY A 241 -10.74 20.74 -14.63
CA GLY A 241 -10.13 21.96 -15.17
C GLY A 241 -9.62 22.91 -14.08
N GLN A 242 -10.39 23.11 -13.01
CA GLN A 242 -9.98 23.95 -11.89
C GLN A 242 -8.82 23.33 -11.10
N ARG A 243 -8.83 22.01 -10.87
CA ARG A 243 -7.75 21.28 -10.18
C ARG A 243 -6.42 21.44 -10.93
N ILE A 244 -6.44 21.33 -12.26
CA ILE A 244 -5.27 21.56 -13.13
C ILE A 244 -4.82 23.03 -13.07
N SER A 245 -5.77 23.98 -13.13
CA SER A 245 -5.46 25.41 -13.03
C SER A 245 -4.77 25.75 -11.70
N ASN A 246 -5.28 25.20 -10.60
CA ASN A 246 -4.69 25.35 -9.29
C ASN A 246 -3.29 24.73 -9.23
N ALA A 247 -3.09 23.52 -9.75
CA ALA A 247 -1.79 22.86 -9.78
C ALA A 247 -0.74 23.69 -10.55
N ARG A 248 -1.11 24.26 -11.71
CA ARG A 248 -0.26 25.20 -12.45
C ARG A 248 0.09 26.44 -11.64
N ALA A 249 -0.88 27.01 -10.92
CA ALA A 249 -0.65 28.17 -10.07
C ALA A 249 0.30 27.87 -8.90
N ILE A 250 0.16 26.71 -8.26
CA ILE A 250 1.06 26.23 -7.20
C ILE A 250 2.48 26.05 -7.74
N LEU A 251 2.64 25.31 -8.84
CA LEU A 251 3.96 25.06 -9.42
C LEU A 251 4.63 26.37 -9.88
N LYS A 252 3.87 27.28 -10.53
CA LYS A 252 4.37 28.60 -10.92
C LYS A 252 4.84 29.44 -9.73
N LYS A 253 4.17 29.35 -8.59
CA LYS A 253 4.43 30.21 -7.42
C LYS A 253 5.56 29.66 -6.55
N TYR A 254 5.61 28.35 -6.35
CA TYR A 254 6.49 27.71 -5.37
C TYR A 254 7.53 26.76 -5.97
N GLY A 255 7.37 26.31 -7.22
CA GLY A 255 8.36 25.46 -7.91
C GLY A 255 9.68 26.18 -8.18
N GLY A 256 10.76 25.41 -8.31
CA GLY A 256 12.12 25.90 -8.51
C GLY A 256 12.74 26.59 -7.29
N ARG A 257 12.06 26.58 -6.13
CA ARG A 257 12.56 27.12 -4.87
C ARG A 257 13.04 25.95 -4.00
N PRO A 258 14.21 26.04 -3.35
CA PRO A 258 14.59 25.03 -2.36
C PRO A 258 13.54 25.00 -1.23
N ALA A 259 13.18 23.80 -0.76
CA ALA A 259 12.30 23.65 0.38
C ALA A 259 12.96 24.31 1.61
N SER A 260 12.31 25.34 2.15
CA SER A 260 12.77 26.11 3.32
C SER A 260 12.62 25.36 4.62
#